data_AF-A0A528H8A8-F1
#
_entry.id   AF-A0A528H8A8-F1
#
_cell.length_a   1.000
_cell.length_b   1.000
_cell.length_c   1.000
_cell.angle_alpha   90.00
_cell.angle_beta   90.00
_cell.angle_gamma   90.00
#
_symmetry.space_group_name_H-M   'P 1'
#
loop_
_entity.id
_entity.type
_entity.pdbx_description
1 polymer ?
#
loop_
_entity_poly.entity_id
_entity_poly.type
_entity_poly.pdbx_seq_one_letter_code
_entity_poly.pdbx_strand_id
1 'polypeptide(L)'
;MRKARPTFFISILRRLTLTGPRPSEHAAALAASILPLRSQGEPLFRVAWHARVFSLIVSLVKDGRIPWTLFQKRLVRHIAANQPESACLSSEEIDLHYFDCWLEAAHETLVAEGFITDKDLDEQVERIHETVETIRTEQLTRKNGRDPVAVDVQD
;
A
#
# COMPACT_ATOMS: atom_id res chain seq x y z
N MET A 1 -4.20 -4.38 -38.48
CA MET A 1 -3.77 -4.99 -37.20
C MET A 1 -3.81 -3.93 -36.11
N ARG A 2 -4.81 -3.94 -35.22
CA ARG A 2 -4.93 -2.95 -34.11
C ARG A 2 -4.67 -3.67 -32.79
N LYS A 3 -3.67 -3.19 -32.04
CA LYS A 3 -3.33 -3.65 -30.69
C LYS A 3 -4.47 -3.29 -29.73
N ALA A 4 -5.08 -4.29 -29.10
CA ALA A 4 -6.09 -4.12 -28.06
C ALA A 4 -5.43 -3.68 -26.75
N ARG A 5 -5.97 -2.61 -26.14
CA ARG A 5 -5.59 -2.08 -24.83
C ARG A 5 -6.26 -2.92 -23.72
N PRO A 6 -5.59 -3.24 -22.60
CA PRO A 6 -6.21 -4.06 -21.56
C PRO A 6 -7.11 -3.21 -20.65
N THR A 7 -8.40 -3.21 -20.94
CA THR A 7 -9.50 -2.66 -20.12
C THR A 7 -9.85 -3.60 -18.96
N PHE A 8 -8.86 -4.10 -18.22
CA PHE A 8 -9.10 -5.15 -17.21
C PHE A 8 -9.31 -4.63 -15.77
N PHE A 9 -9.02 -3.35 -15.52
CA PHE A 9 -8.91 -2.84 -14.14
C PHE A 9 -10.25 -2.42 -13.50
N ILE A 10 -11.32 -2.19 -14.29
CA ILE A 10 -12.60 -1.65 -13.78
C ILE A 10 -13.65 -2.75 -13.51
N SER A 11 -13.43 -4.00 -13.92
CA SER A 11 -14.40 -5.10 -13.71
C SER A 11 -14.26 -5.86 -12.38
N ILE A 12 -13.15 -5.71 -11.66
CA ILE A 12 -12.86 -6.58 -10.49
C ILE A 12 -13.56 -6.10 -9.22
N LEU A 13 -13.97 -4.83 -9.12
CA LEU A 13 -14.74 -4.33 -7.98
C LEU A 13 -16.26 -4.60 -8.07
N ARG A 14 -16.77 -5.10 -9.21
CA ARG A 14 -18.20 -5.41 -9.38
C ARG A 14 -18.59 -6.84 -9.00
N ARG A 15 -17.61 -7.72 -8.73
CA ARG A 15 -17.84 -9.13 -8.38
C ARG A 15 -17.58 -9.42 -6.89
N LEU A 16 -17.79 -8.42 -6.04
CA LEU A 16 -18.03 -8.59 -4.61
C LEU A 16 -19.55 -8.51 -4.40
N THR A 17 -20.28 -9.56 -4.77
CA THR A 17 -21.53 -9.83 -4.07
C THR A 17 -21.13 -10.23 -2.67
N LEU A 18 -21.10 -9.24 -1.76
CA LEU A 18 -21.20 -9.49 -0.33
C LEU A 18 -22.40 -10.43 -0.12
N THR A 19 -22.14 -11.70 0.16
CA THR A 19 -23.11 -12.59 0.82
C THR A 19 -23.09 -12.26 2.32
N GLY A 20 -23.20 -10.98 2.65
CA GLY A 20 -23.58 -10.48 3.96
C GLY A 20 -24.99 -9.89 3.83
N PRO A 21 -25.74 -9.72 4.93
CA PRO A 21 -26.98 -8.96 4.88
C PRO A 21 -26.70 -7.62 4.19
N ARG A 22 -27.50 -7.27 3.17
CA ARG A 22 -27.47 -5.92 2.59
C ARG A 22 -27.47 -4.95 3.77
N PRO A 23 -26.49 -4.05 3.90
CA PRO A 23 -26.59 -3.01 4.92
C PRO A 23 -27.95 -2.36 4.71
N SER A 24 -28.72 -2.22 5.79
CA SER A 24 -30.02 -1.55 5.71
C SER A 24 -29.82 -0.22 4.98
N GLU A 25 -30.80 0.22 4.21
CA GLU A 25 -30.71 1.47 3.45
C GLU A 25 -30.32 2.64 4.38
N HIS A 26 -30.75 2.58 5.64
CA HIS A 26 -30.29 3.42 6.74
C HIS A 26 -28.79 3.29 7.08
N ALA A 27 -28.23 2.10 7.19
CA ALA A 27 -26.79 1.91 7.43
C ALA A 27 -25.94 2.38 6.24
N ALA A 28 -26.40 2.16 5.01
CA ALA A 28 -25.75 2.66 3.81
C ALA A 28 -25.83 4.20 3.72
N ALA A 29 -26.97 4.79 4.05
CA ALA A 29 -27.15 6.25 4.09
C ALA A 29 -26.33 6.91 5.20
N LEU A 30 -26.26 6.30 6.39
CA LEU A 30 -25.39 6.76 7.48
C LEU A 30 -23.91 6.68 7.07
N ALA A 31 -23.47 5.57 6.48
CA ALA A 31 -22.11 5.46 5.98
C ALA A 31 -21.80 6.51 4.91
N ALA A 32 -22.70 6.76 3.97
CA ALA A 32 -22.54 7.80 2.95
C ALA A 32 -22.55 9.23 3.52
N SER A 33 -23.23 9.46 4.64
CA SER A 33 -23.27 10.76 5.32
C SER A 33 -22.06 11.02 6.22
N ILE A 34 -21.38 9.97 6.69
CA ILE A 34 -20.26 10.07 7.65
C ILE A 34 -18.92 9.95 6.92
N LEU A 35 -18.86 9.19 5.82
CA LEU A 35 -17.64 9.04 5.04
C LEU A 35 -17.47 10.26 4.13
N PRO A 36 -16.29 10.92 4.13
CA PRO A 36 -16.01 11.98 3.20
C PRO A 36 -16.20 11.47 1.77
N LEU A 37 -16.99 12.21 0.98
CA LEU A 37 -17.27 11.88 -0.40
C LEU A 37 -15.96 12.01 -1.20
N ARG A 38 -15.28 10.88 -1.48
CA ARG A 38 -14.09 10.89 -2.33
C ARG A 38 -14.45 11.53 -3.67
N SER A 39 -13.71 12.56 -4.07
CA SER A 39 -13.97 13.21 -5.35
C SER A 39 -13.67 12.23 -6.50
N GLN A 40 -14.49 12.25 -7.54
CA GLN A 40 -14.29 11.43 -8.75
C GLN A 40 -12.93 11.81 -9.39
N GLY A 41 -11.91 10.97 -9.19
CA GLY A 41 -10.56 11.19 -9.72
C GLY A 41 -9.43 11.06 -8.68
N GLU A 42 -9.74 10.98 -7.39
CA GLU A 42 -8.72 10.74 -6.37
C GLU A 42 -8.12 9.32 -6.48
N PRO A 43 -6.78 9.20 -6.40
CA PRO A 43 -6.13 7.90 -6.46
C PRO A 43 -6.55 7.07 -5.24
N LEU A 44 -6.94 5.81 -5.50
CA LEU A 44 -7.37 4.87 -4.44
C LEU A 44 -6.25 4.57 -3.44
N PHE A 45 -4.99 4.65 -3.90
CA PHE A 45 -3.78 4.57 -3.10
C PHE A 45 -2.88 5.76 -3.42
N ARG A 46 -2.45 6.52 -2.40
CA ARG A 46 -1.58 7.70 -2.60
C ARG A 46 -0.16 7.33 -3.01
N VAL A 47 0.38 6.27 -2.42
CA VAL A 47 1.75 5.80 -2.67
C VAL A 47 1.76 4.32 -3.00
N ALA A 48 2.79 3.90 -3.73
CA ALA A 48 2.85 2.54 -4.27
C ALA A 48 2.82 1.45 -3.18
N TRP A 49 3.41 1.71 -2.01
CA TRP A 49 3.47 0.73 -0.95
C TRP A 49 2.11 0.46 -0.28
N HIS A 50 1.19 1.44 -0.25
CA HIS A 50 -0.19 1.24 0.21
C HIS A 50 -0.88 0.13 -0.59
N ALA A 51 -0.73 0.16 -1.92
CA ALA A 51 -1.31 -0.85 -2.80
C ALA A 51 -0.68 -2.23 -2.58
N ARG A 52 0.64 -2.28 -2.30
CA ARG A 52 1.38 -3.53 -2.07
C ARG A 52 0.89 -4.23 -0.81
N VAL A 53 0.88 -3.54 0.34
CA VAL A 53 0.43 -4.15 1.62
C VAL A 53 -1.03 -4.57 1.55
N PHE A 54 -1.88 -3.75 0.94
CA PHE A 54 -3.29 -4.09 0.72
C PHE A 54 -3.44 -5.37 -0.11
N SER A 55 -2.76 -5.42 -1.27
CA SER A 55 -2.84 -6.56 -2.18
C SER A 55 -2.33 -7.86 -1.55
N LEU A 56 -1.29 -7.78 -0.72
CA LEU A 56 -0.70 -8.94 -0.04
C LEU A 56 -1.71 -9.62 0.88
N ILE A 57 -2.28 -8.87 1.83
CA ILE A 57 -3.27 -9.40 2.78
C ILE A 57 -4.53 -9.86 2.06
N VAL A 58 -5.05 -9.05 1.13
CA VAL A 58 -6.28 -9.41 0.41
C VAL A 58 -6.09 -10.69 -0.42
N SER A 59 -4.91 -10.91 -1.00
CA SER A 59 -4.64 -12.15 -1.74
C SER A 59 -4.61 -13.36 -0.80
N LEU A 60 -3.92 -13.28 0.33
CA LEU A 60 -3.88 -14.36 1.32
C LEU A 60 -5.27 -14.70 1.88
N VAL A 61 -6.10 -13.67 2.10
CA VAL A 61 -7.48 -13.85 2.55
C VAL A 61 -8.34 -14.51 1.48
N LYS A 62 -8.22 -14.07 0.22
CA LYS A 62 -8.95 -14.66 -0.91
C LYS A 62 -8.57 -16.11 -1.16
N ASP A 63 -7.31 -16.44 -0.94
CA ASP A 63 -6.78 -17.81 -1.07
C ASP A 63 -7.10 -18.67 0.17
N GLY A 64 -7.83 -18.14 1.15
CA GLY A 64 -8.24 -18.85 2.38
C GLY A 64 -7.08 -19.15 3.31
N ARG A 65 -5.90 -18.54 3.09
CA ARG A 65 -4.70 -18.75 3.89
C ARG A 65 -4.79 -18.06 5.24
N ILE A 66 -5.53 -16.95 5.33
CA ILE A 66 -5.74 -16.18 6.55
C ILE A 66 -7.22 -15.77 6.64
N PRO A 67 -7.91 -15.94 7.77
CA PRO A 67 -9.24 -15.39 7.96
C PRO A 67 -9.23 -13.86 7.98
N TRP A 68 -10.12 -13.22 7.20
CA TRP A 68 -10.28 -11.76 7.22
C TRP A 68 -10.51 -11.21 8.64
N THR A 69 -11.33 -11.90 9.42
CA THR A 69 -11.68 -11.49 10.79
C THR A 69 -10.49 -11.49 11.75
N LEU A 70 -9.47 -12.32 11.49
CA LEU A 70 -8.26 -12.36 12.29
C LEU A 70 -7.42 -11.10 12.04
N PHE A 71 -7.15 -10.79 10.77
CA PHE A 71 -6.44 -9.58 10.37
C PHE A 71 -7.19 -8.32 10.83
N GLN A 72 -8.51 -8.26 10.60
CA GLN A 72 -9.34 -7.12 10.95
C GLN A 72 -9.28 -6.78 12.44
N LYS A 73 -9.28 -7.79 13.32
CA LYS A 73 -9.15 -7.56 14.77
C LYS A 73 -7.83 -6.87 15.14
N ARG A 74 -6.73 -7.29 14.52
CA ARG A 74 -5.40 -6.70 14.75
C ARG A 74 -5.33 -5.28 14.21
N LEU A 75 -5.88 -5.04 13.02
CA LEU A 75 -5.99 -3.71 12.43
C LEU A 75 -6.75 -2.73 13.33
N VAL A 76 -7.93 -3.13 13.82
CA VAL A 76 -8.72 -2.28 14.74
C VAL A 76 -7.94 -1.98 16.01
N ARG A 77 -7.20 -2.95 16.54
CA ARG A 77 -6.34 -2.74 17.72
C ARG A 77 -5.25 -1.71 17.44
N HIS A 78 -4.56 -1.80 16.30
CA HIS A 78 -3.52 -0.83 15.92
C HIS A 78 -4.06 0.57 15.69
N ILE A 79 -5.23 0.70 15.04
CA ILE A 79 -5.90 2.00 14.86
C ILE A 79 -6.27 2.62 16.21
N ALA A 80 -6.82 1.81 17.13
CA ALA A 80 -7.21 2.29 18.45
C ALA A 80 -6.00 2.70 19.31
N ALA A 81 -4.89 1.96 19.21
CA ALA A 81 -3.67 2.23 19.98
C ALA A 81 -2.92 3.47 19.50
N ASN A 82 -2.99 3.78 18.21
CA ASN A 82 -2.22 4.87 17.60
C ASN A 82 -3.09 6.09 17.25
N GLN A 83 -4.30 6.20 17.80
CA GLN A 83 -5.21 7.28 17.46
C GLN A 83 -4.56 8.64 17.79
N PRO A 84 -4.42 9.55 16.81
CA PRO A 84 -3.73 10.82 17.01
C PRO A 84 -4.49 11.69 18.02
N GLU A 85 -3.78 12.26 19.00
CA GLU A 85 -4.36 13.10 20.07
C GLU A 85 -4.95 14.42 19.57
N SER A 86 -4.52 14.91 18.40
CA SER A 86 -4.95 16.19 17.82
C SER A 86 -5.89 16.01 16.63
N ALA A 87 -7.05 16.67 16.70
CA ALA A 87 -8.14 16.58 15.74
C ALA A 87 -7.91 17.30 14.39
N CYS A 88 -6.68 17.73 14.09
CA CYS A 88 -6.36 18.55 12.92
C CYS A 88 -5.40 17.86 11.95
N LEU A 89 -5.57 16.55 11.71
CA LEU A 89 -4.87 15.92 10.60
C LEU A 89 -5.54 16.27 9.27
N SER A 90 -4.72 16.57 8.28
CA SER A 90 -5.15 16.61 6.89
C SER A 90 -5.59 15.22 6.41
N SER A 91 -6.36 15.17 5.31
CA SER A 91 -6.78 13.90 4.72
C SER A 91 -5.59 13.02 4.29
N GLU A 92 -4.45 13.61 3.94
CA GLU A 92 -3.26 12.86 3.56
C GLU A 92 -2.58 12.22 4.77
N GLU A 93 -2.48 12.95 5.88
CA GLU A 93 -1.93 12.43 7.13
C GLU A 93 -2.81 11.30 7.71
N ILE A 94 -4.13 11.43 7.59
CA ILE A 94 -5.08 10.37 7.97
C ILE A 94 -4.84 9.11 7.13
N ASP A 95 -4.66 9.27 5.81
CA ASP A 95 -4.44 8.13 4.92
C ASP A 95 -3.11 7.43 5.20
N LEU A 96 -2.02 8.20 5.40
CA LEU A 96 -0.71 7.64 5.76
C LEU A 96 -0.79 6.87 7.08
N HIS A 97 -1.38 7.49 8.10
CA HIS A 97 -1.55 6.88 9.42
C HIS A 97 -2.36 5.58 9.37
N TYR A 98 -3.44 5.56 8.59
CA TYR A 98 -4.25 4.35 8.40
C TYR A 98 -3.46 3.23 7.72
N PHE A 99 -2.62 3.57 6.73
CA PHE A 99 -1.80 2.57 6.04
C PHE A 99 -0.61 2.10 6.87
N ASP A 100 -0.09 2.91 7.79
CA ASP A 100 0.88 2.49 8.81
C ASP A 100 0.26 1.45 9.75
N CYS A 101 -0.96 1.69 10.24
CA CYS A 101 -1.71 0.71 11.03
C CYS A 101 -1.97 -0.60 10.25
N TRP A 102 -2.19 -0.50 8.94
CA TRP A 102 -2.30 -1.66 8.05
C TRP A 102 -1.00 -2.45 7.95
N LEU A 103 0.13 -1.77 7.85
CA LEU A 103 1.44 -2.39 7.76
C LEU A 103 1.77 -3.13 9.06
N GLU A 104 1.56 -2.50 10.21
CA GLU A 104 1.77 -3.13 11.53
C GLU A 104 0.87 -4.35 11.73
N ALA A 105 -0.42 -4.23 11.43
CA ALA A 105 -1.35 -5.35 11.51
C ALA A 105 -0.97 -6.47 10.53
N ALA A 106 -0.49 -6.13 9.33
CA ALA A 106 -0.06 -7.11 8.34
C ALA A 106 1.19 -7.85 8.81
N HIS A 107 2.19 -7.13 9.30
CA HIS A 107 3.41 -7.70 9.85
C HIS A 107 3.10 -8.70 10.98
N GLU A 108 2.35 -8.24 11.98
CA GLU A 108 1.95 -9.09 13.11
C GLU A 108 1.18 -10.34 12.64
N THR A 109 0.28 -10.17 11.67
CA THR A 109 -0.50 -11.28 11.09
C THR A 109 0.42 -12.30 10.42
N LEU A 110 1.35 -11.86 9.58
CA LEU A 110 2.23 -12.76 8.84
C LEU A 110 3.19 -13.50 9.77
N VAL A 111 3.70 -12.84 10.82
CA VAL A 111 4.55 -13.48 11.83
C VAL A 111 3.77 -14.51 12.64
N ALA A 112 2.59 -14.15 13.15
CA ALA A 112 1.80 -15.07 13.98
C ALA A 112 1.29 -16.29 13.21
N GLU A 113 0.98 -16.14 11.93
CA GLU A 113 0.57 -17.25 11.05
C GLU A 113 1.77 -18.02 10.45
N GLY A 114 3.00 -17.61 10.77
CA GLY A 114 4.23 -18.30 10.37
C GLY A 114 4.63 -18.16 8.90
N PHE A 115 4.18 -17.10 8.22
CA PHE A 115 4.61 -16.81 6.84
C PHE A 115 6.01 -16.22 6.76
N ILE A 116 6.39 -15.44 7.78
CA ILE A 116 7.70 -14.80 7.92
C ILE A 116 8.10 -14.82 9.40
N THR A 117 9.38 -14.61 9.68
CA THR A 117 9.86 -14.26 11.02
C THR A 117 10.33 -12.82 11.06
N ASP A 118 10.38 -12.21 12.25
CA ASP A 118 10.95 -10.85 12.41
C ASP A 118 12.39 -10.78 11.87
N LYS A 119 13.16 -11.85 12.12
CA LYS A 119 14.53 -11.97 11.60
C LYS A 119 14.58 -11.98 10.07
N ASP A 120 13.68 -12.73 9.42
CA ASP A 120 13.63 -12.74 7.94
C ASP A 120 13.33 -11.34 7.39
N LEU A 121 12.46 -10.59 8.07
CA LEU A 121 12.11 -9.23 7.70
C LEU A 121 13.32 -8.30 7.84
N ASP A 122 14.00 -8.31 8.99
CA ASP A 122 15.19 -7.49 9.24
C ASP A 122 16.28 -7.77 8.20
N GLU A 123 16.55 -9.04 7.91
CA GLU A 123 17.53 -9.43 6.87
C GLU A 123 17.11 -8.98 5.46
N GLN A 124 15.80 -8.92 5.17
CA GLN A 124 15.33 -8.40 3.89
C GLN A 124 15.44 -6.88 3.81
N VAL A 125 15.16 -6.17 4.90
CA VAL A 125 15.33 -4.72 4.98
C VAL A 125 16.79 -4.37 4.72
N GLU A 126 17.73 -4.98 5.44
CA GLU A 126 19.16 -4.73 5.25
C GLU A 126 19.63 -4.99 3.82
N ARG A 127 19.24 -6.12 3.22
CA ARG A 127 19.55 -6.41 1.81
C ARG A 127 19.03 -5.35 0.84
N ILE A 128 17.81 -4.85 1.08
CA ILE A 128 17.23 -3.80 0.25
C ILE A 128 18.01 -2.50 0.42
N HIS A 129 18.37 -2.13 1.65
CA HIS A 129 19.19 -0.95 1.93
C HIS A 129 20.54 -1.03 1.22
N GLU A 130 21.27 -2.14 1.35
CA GLU A 130 22.55 -2.36 0.66
C GLU A 130 22.42 -2.27 -0.87
N THR A 131 21.36 -2.85 -1.42
CA THR A 131 21.08 -2.82 -2.86
C THR A 131 20.79 -1.40 -3.33
N VAL A 132 19.99 -0.64 -2.59
CA VAL A 132 19.65 0.75 -2.92
C VAL A 132 20.89 1.63 -2.88
N GLU A 133 21.76 1.48 -1.88
CA GLU A 133 23.01 2.25 -1.78
C GLU A 133 23.99 1.91 -2.91
N THR A 134 24.06 0.64 -3.32
CA THR A 134 24.86 0.21 -4.47
C THR A 134 24.35 0.87 -5.75
N ILE A 135 23.04 0.77 -6.04
CA ILE A 135 22.42 1.37 -7.22
C ILE A 135 22.62 2.89 -7.22
N ARG A 136 22.48 3.55 -6.07
CA ARG A 136 22.68 4.99 -5.93
C ARG A 136 24.11 5.39 -6.30
N THR A 137 25.09 4.65 -5.79
CA THR A 137 26.52 4.88 -6.05
C THR A 137 26.85 4.72 -7.54
N GLU A 138 26.34 3.66 -8.17
CA GLU A 138 26.52 3.41 -9.61
C GLU A 138 25.90 4.49 -10.49
N GLN A 139 24.74 5.02 -10.10
CA GLN A 139 24.09 6.10 -10.85
C GLN A 139 24.86 7.41 -10.75
N LEU A 140 25.44 7.72 -9.59
CA LEU A 140 26.24 8.93 -9.38
C LEU A 140 27.57 8.87 -10.14
N THR A 141 28.27 7.74 -10.12
CA THR A 141 29.52 7.56 -10.88
C THR A 141 29.29 7.62 -12.39
N ARG A 142 28.20 7.03 -12.89
CA ARG A 142 27.80 7.11 -14.30
C ARG A 142 27.43 8.53 -14.72
N LYS A 143 26.76 9.30 -13.85
CA LYS A 143 26.42 10.70 -14.13
C LYS A 143 27.66 11.59 -14.19
N ASN A 144 28.62 11.40 -13.30
CA ASN A 144 29.88 12.14 -13.30
C ASN A 144 30.82 11.75 -14.47
N GLY A 145 30.73 10.53 -15.00
CA GLY A 145 31.48 10.11 -16.18
C GLY A 145 30.91 10.61 -17.53
N ARG A 146 29.84 11.41 -17.51
CA ARG A 146 29.14 11.90 -18.72
C ARG A 146 29.33 13.40 -18.98
N ASP A 147 30.23 14.08 -18.26
CA ASP A 147 30.69 15.41 -18.67
C ASP A 147 31.56 15.28 -19.95
N PRO A 148 31.19 15.92 -21.07
CA PRO A 148 31.98 15.86 -22.28
C PRO A 148 33.25 16.69 -22.08
N VAL A 149 34.41 16.03 -22.17
CA VAL A 149 35.69 16.68 -22.49
C VAL A 149 35.45 17.59 -23.69
N ALA A 150 35.57 18.90 -23.46
CA ALA A 150 35.37 19.92 -24.46
C ALA A 150 36.29 19.65 -25.66
N VAL A 151 35.66 19.75 -26.83
CA VAL A 151 36.24 19.65 -28.17
C VAL A 151 37.45 20.58 -28.29
N ASP A 152 38.59 20.01 -28.66
CA ASP A 152 39.78 20.75 -29.08
C ASP A 152 39.42 21.59 -30.31
N VAL A 153 39.37 22.91 -30.16
CA VAL A 153 39.26 23.87 -31.26
C VAL A 153 40.69 24.15 -31.71
N GLN A 154 41.09 23.55 -32.83
CA GLN A 154 42.30 23.90 -33.56
C GLN A 154 41.92 24.84 -34.71
N ASP A 155 42.53 26.02 -34.71
CA ASP A 155 42.57 27.03 -35.77
C ASP A 155 43.82 26.79 -36.64
#